data_AF-A0A6J4XVB4-F1
#
_entry.id   AF-A0A6J4XVB4-F1
#
_cell.length_a   1.000
_cell.length_b   1.000
_cell.length_c   1.000
_cell.angle_alpha   90.00
_cell.angle_beta   90.00
_cell.angle_gamma   90.00
#
_symmetry.space_group_name_H-M   'P 1'
#
loop_
_entity.id
_entity.type
_entity.pdbx_description
1 polymer ?
#
loop_
_entity_poly.entity_id
_entity_poly.type
_entity_poly.pdbx_seq_one_letter_code
_entity_poly.pdbx_strand_id
1 'polypeptide(L)'
;MHRLTFQEYRTLWDLISKKPFLTGFPLHLDIELSSKCNLRCENCFQNHIHSKRQNMEPDTYRQIIDEGVEEGLCALKLQSRGESLVHPNIIRNYNPKKGYSVTGSVTLI
;
A
#
# COMPACT_ATOMS: atom_id res chain seq x y z
N MET A 1 5.33 18.95 9.54
CA MET A 1 6.08 18.35 8.43
C MET A 1 5.53 18.93 7.12
N HIS A 2 6.38 19.38 6.20
CA HIS A 2 5.92 19.88 4.90
C HIS A 2 5.53 18.68 4.03
N ARG A 3 4.28 18.62 3.56
CA ARG A 3 3.83 17.57 2.65
C ARG A 3 4.39 17.86 1.26
N LEU A 4 5.04 16.85 0.67
CA LEU A 4 5.51 16.93 -0.71
C LEU A 4 4.31 17.01 -1.66
N THR A 5 4.41 17.85 -2.67
CA THR A 5 3.53 17.80 -3.83
C THR A 5 3.76 16.50 -4.61
N PHE A 6 2.78 16.09 -5.41
CA PHE A 6 2.93 14.93 -6.29
C PHE A 6 4.17 15.06 -7.20
N GLN A 7 4.44 16.25 -7.73
CA GLN A 7 5.59 16.50 -8.61
C GLN A 7 6.92 16.32 -7.87
N GLU A 8 7.05 16.84 -6.64
CA GLU A 8 8.24 16.67 -5.81
C GLU A 8 8.46 15.20 -5.44
N TYR A 9 7.40 14.49 -5.06
CA TYR A 9 7.44 13.04 -4.82
C TYR A 9 7.96 12.30 -6.07
N ARG A 10 7.43 12.59 -7.26
CA ARG A 10 7.85 11.92 -8.50
C ARG A 10 9.30 12.22 -8.87
N THR A 11 9.74 13.46 -8.71
CA THR A 11 11.14 13.84 -8.92
C THR A 11 12.05 13.09 -7.95
N LEU A 12 11.67 13.03 -6.67
CA LEU A 12 12.46 12.33 -5.65
C LEU A 12 12.52 10.81 -5.90
N TRP A 13 11.40 10.19 -6.29
CA TRP A 13 11.32 8.78 -6.69
C TRP A 13 12.30 8.45 -7.82
N ASP A 14 12.33 9.29 -8.87
CA ASP A 14 13.21 9.09 -10.02
C ASP A 14 14.69 9.32 -9.67
N LEU A 15 14.98 10.24 -8.75
CA LEU A 15 16.34 10.49 -8.27
C LEU A 15 16.88 9.31 -7.47
N ILE A 16 16.10 8.78 -6.52
CA ILE A 16 16.50 7.62 -5.68
C ILE A 16 16.71 6.38 -6.54
N SER A 17 15.90 6.21 -7.58
CA SER A 17 16.04 5.09 -8.53
C SER A 17 17.37 5.12 -9.31
N LYS A 18 17.96 6.30 -9.50
CA LYS A 18 19.21 6.50 -10.25
C LYS A 18 20.44 6.54 -9.35
N LYS A 19 20.30 7.03 -8.13
CA LYS A 19 21.36 7.12 -7.12
C LYS A 19 20.79 6.67 -5.79
N PRO A 20 21.22 5.52 -5.23
CA PRO A 20 20.71 5.07 -3.95
C PRO A 20 21.19 6.02 -2.85
N PHE A 21 20.27 6.82 -2.32
CA PHE A 21 20.45 7.53 -1.07
C PHE A 21 19.21 7.27 -0.20
N LEU A 22 19.41 7.29 1.12
CA LEU A 22 18.35 7.01 2.07
C LEU A 22 17.57 8.29 2.37
N THR A 23 16.25 8.21 2.31
CA THR A 23 15.35 9.21 2.89
C THR A 23 15.11 8.91 4.36
N GLY A 24 14.61 9.89 5.12
CA GLY A 24 14.27 9.69 6.53
C GLY A 24 13.07 8.76 6.74
N PHE A 25 12.19 8.65 5.75
CA PHE A 25 11.02 7.77 5.75
C PHE A 25 10.76 7.23 4.33
N PRO A 26 10.13 6.04 4.15
CA PRO A 26 9.77 5.53 2.83
C PRO A 26 8.84 6.46 2.05
N LEU A 27 9.12 6.67 0.76
CA LEU A 27 8.22 7.42 -0.13
C LEU A 27 7.01 6.61 -0.60
N HIS A 28 7.12 5.28 -0.54
CA HIS A 28 6.12 4.35 -1.02
C HIS A 28 6.09 3.09 -0.17
N LEU A 29 4.89 2.58 0.07
CA LEU A 29 4.67 1.27 0.68
C LEU A 29 3.81 0.38 -0.21
N ASP A 30 4.29 -0.84 -0.43
CA ASP A 30 3.49 -1.94 -0.97
C ASP A 30 2.88 -2.71 0.21
N ILE A 31 1.54 -2.79 0.25
CA ILE A 31 0.79 -3.44 1.33
C ILE A 31 -0.13 -4.50 0.73
N GLU A 32 -0.11 -5.71 1.28
CA GLU A 32 -1.04 -6.77 0.93
C GLU A 32 -2.08 -6.96 2.03
N LEU A 33 -3.33 -6.58 1.76
CA LEU A 33 -4.42 -6.74 2.75
C LEU A 33 -4.96 -8.17 2.77
N SER A 34 -4.83 -8.89 1.65
CA SER A 34 -5.32 -10.25 1.51
C SER A 34 -4.42 -10.99 0.53
N SER A 35 -3.88 -12.12 0.97
CA SER A 35 -3.22 -13.09 0.07
C SER A 35 -4.23 -13.99 -0.66
N LYS A 36 -5.53 -13.84 -0.38
CA LYS A 36 -6.59 -14.49 -1.15
C LYS A 36 -6.77 -13.79 -2.49
N CYS A 37 -7.12 -14.56 -3.51
CA CYS A 37 -7.47 -14.07 -4.83
C CYS A 37 -8.64 -14.90 -5.37
N ASN A 38 -9.57 -14.25 -6.07
CA ASN A 38 -10.71 -14.87 -6.74
C ASN A 38 -10.39 -15.38 -8.15
N LEU A 39 -9.19 -15.09 -8.67
CA LEU A 39 -8.67 -15.63 -9.92
C LEU A 39 -7.78 -16.85 -9.69
N ARG A 40 -7.58 -17.64 -10.75
CA ARG A 40 -6.68 -18.80 -10.79
C ARG A 40 -5.81 -18.76 -12.04
N CYS A 41 -5.02 -17.70 -12.17
CA CYS A 41 -4.18 -17.51 -13.36
C CYS A 41 -3.16 -18.64 -13.46
N GLU A 42 -3.00 -19.24 -14.65
CA GLU A 42 -2.11 -20.39 -14.89
C GLU A 42 -0.66 -20.08 -14.50
N ASN A 43 -0.20 -18.86 -14.82
CA ASN A 43 1.16 -18.40 -14.54
C ASN A 43 1.35 -17.82 -13.12
N CYS A 44 0.36 -17.95 -12.22
CA CYS A 44 0.47 -17.38 -10.88
C CYS A 44 1.32 -18.27 -9.96
N PHE A 45 2.45 -17.75 -9.48
CA PHE A 45 3.32 -18.46 -8.55
C PHE A 45 2.61 -18.91 -7.25
N GLN A 46 1.54 -18.21 -6.83
CA GLN A 46 0.73 -18.60 -5.68
C GLN A 46 0.10 -19.99 -5.81
N ASN A 47 -0.08 -20.51 -7.02
CA ASN A 47 -0.60 -21.87 -7.23
C ASN A 47 0.36 -22.94 -6.69
N HIS A 48 1.64 -22.60 -6.52
CA HIS A 48 2.68 -23.48 -6.01
C HIS A 48 3.04 -23.21 -4.54
N ILE A 49 2.33 -22.28 -3.89
CA ILE A 49 2.53 -21.96 -2.47
C ILE A 49 1.50 -22.72 -1.64
N HIS A 50 1.97 -23.56 -0.72
CA HIS A 50 1.12 -24.36 0.17
C HIS A 50 0.76 -23.66 1.49
N SER A 51 1.24 -22.43 1.71
CA SER A 51 0.88 -21.69 2.93
C SER A 51 -0.59 -21.28 2.93
N LYS A 52 -1.17 -21.18 4.14
CA LYS A 52 -2.54 -20.75 4.31
C LYS A 52 -2.67 -19.29 3.86
N ARG A 53 -3.61 -19.01 2.96
CA ARG A 53 -3.99 -17.64 2.59
C ARG A 53 -4.67 -16.94 3.77
N GLN A 54 -4.26 -15.72 4.03
CA GLN A 54 -4.63 -14.92 5.19
C GLN A 54 -5.01 -13.50 4.79
N ASN A 55 -5.70 -12.86 5.72
CA ASN A 55 -6.16 -11.48 5.65
C ASN A 55 -5.40 -10.70 6.73
N MET A 56 -4.98 -9.48 6.42
CA MET A 56 -4.42 -8.57 7.42
C MET A 56 -5.51 -8.19 8.43
N GLU A 57 -5.15 -8.04 9.69
CA GLU A 57 -6.09 -7.57 10.70
C GLU A 57 -6.55 -6.13 10.35
N PRO A 58 -7.86 -5.83 10.43
CA PRO A 58 -8.39 -4.55 9.94
C PRO A 58 -7.74 -3.32 10.56
N ASP A 59 -7.45 -3.38 11.87
CA ASP A 59 -6.90 -2.25 12.60
C ASP A 59 -5.40 -2.02 12.27
N THR A 60 -4.69 -3.06 11.83
CA THR A 60 -3.28 -2.95 11.40
C THR A 60 -3.12 -2.05 10.20
N TYR A 61 -3.97 -2.21 9.18
CA TYR A 61 -3.90 -1.33 8.00
C TYR A 61 -4.11 0.13 8.38
N ARG A 62 -5.10 0.41 9.24
CA ARG A 62 -5.35 1.76 9.70
C ARG A 62 -4.14 2.36 10.42
N GLN A 63 -3.50 1.60 11.30
CA GLN A 63 -2.30 2.05 12.01
C GLN A 63 -1.16 2.38 11.03
N ILE A 64 -0.90 1.52 10.04
CA ILE A 64 0.13 1.76 9.02
C ILE A 64 -0.14 3.06 8.25
N ILE A 65 -1.40 3.33 7.88
CA ILE A 65 -1.74 4.57 7.17
C ILE A 65 -1.67 5.78 8.09
N ASP A 66 -2.15 5.67 9.32
CA ASP A 66 -2.13 6.77 10.29
C ASP A 66 -0.68 7.22 10.57
N GLU A 67 0.24 6.27 10.81
CA GLU A 67 1.67 6.52 10.98
C GLU A 67 2.31 7.05 9.68
N GLY A 68 2.02 6.41 8.55
CA GLY A 68 2.57 6.84 7.26
C GLY A 68 2.20 8.28 6.92
N VAL A 69 0.95 8.69 7.15
CA VAL A 69 0.51 10.09 6.91
C VAL A 69 1.23 11.07 7.84
N GLU A 70 1.49 10.67 9.10
CA GLU A 70 2.20 11.49 10.08
C GLU A 70 3.68 11.69 9.70
N GLU A 71 4.33 10.65 9.16
CA GLU A 71 5.73 10.65 8.74
C GLU A 71 5.96 11.14 7.29
N GLY A 72 4.90 11.48 6.55
CA GLY A 72 5.01 12.06 5.21
C GLY A 72 5.06 11.04 4.06
N LEU A 73 4.49 9.84 4.25
CA LEU A 73 4.26 8.86 3.19
C LEU A 73 3.45 9.49 2.05
N CYS A 74 4.00 9.41 0.84
CA CYS A 74 3.41 10.06 -0.34
C CYS A 74 2.49 9.12 -1.12
N ALA A 75 2.79 7.82 -1.13
CA ALA A 75 2.08 6.86 -1.97
C ALA A 75 2.01 5.48 -1.32
N LEU A 76 0.96 4.74 -1.64
CA LEU A 76 0.85 3.33 -1.30
C LEU A 76 0.24 2.53 -2.46
N LYS A 77 0.56 1.24 -2.49
CA LYS A 77 -0.03 0.31 -3.44
C LYS A 77 -0.54 -0.92 -2.72
N LEU A 78 -1.73 -1.35 -3.11
CA LEU A 78 -2.38 -2.53 -2.54
C LEU A 78 -2.11 -3.72 -3.43
N GLN A 79 -0.97 -4.36 -3.23
CA GLN A 79 -0.54 -5.48 -4.07
C GLN A 79 0.43 -6.38 -3.32
N SER A 80 0.44 -7.67 -3.67
CA SER A 80 1.64 -8.52 -3.56
C SER A 80 1.37 -9.84 -4.29
N ARG A 81 0.78 -10.80 -3.59
CA ARG A 81 0.54 -12.15 -4.09
C ARG A 81 -0.93 -12.30 -4.50
N GLY A 82 -1.84 -11.90 -3.62
CA GLY A 82 -3.29 -12.01 -3.75
C GLY A 82 -3.94 -10.75 -4.32
N GLU A 83 -5.25 -10.65 -4.10
CA GLU A 83 -6.04 -9.48 -4.43
C GLU A 83 -6.47 -8.79 -3.11
N SER A 84 -5.98 -7.58 -2.86
CA SER A 84 -6.27 -6.88 -1.61
C SER A 84 -7.74 -6.49 -1.52
N LEU A 85 -8.41 -6.27 -2.66
CA LEU A 85 -9.82 -5.85 -2.70
C LEU A 85 -10.81 -6.96 -2.35
N VAL A 86 -10.40 -8.23 -2.27
CA VAL A 86 -11.28 -9.31 -1.77
C VAL A 86 -11.32 -9.39 -0.23
N HIS A 87 -10.60 -8.51 0.46
CA HIS A 87 -10.60 -8.46 1.92
C HIS A 87 -12.00 -8.04 2.45
N PRO A 88 -12.64 -8.82 3.35
CA PRO A 88 -14.02 -8.59 3.77
C PRO A 88 -14.22 -7.24 4.49
N ASN A 89 -13.17 -6.73 5.13
CA ASN A 89 -13.20 -5.44 5.83
C ASN A 89 -12.55 -4.29 5.04
N ILE A 90 -12.40 -4.41 3.72
CA ILE A 90 -11.77 -3.36 2.89
C ILE A 90 -12.44 -1.99 3.07
N ILE A 91 -13.77 -1.96 3.21
CA ILE A 91 -14.55 -0.71 3.41
C ILE A 91 -14.35 -0.16 4.83
N ARG A 92 -14.20 -1.03 5.85
CA ARG A 92 -13.99 -0.60 7.25
C ARG A 92 -12.69 0.21 7.41
N ASN A 93 -11.75 0.01 6.50
CA ASN A 93 -10.47 0.69 6.45
C ASN A 93 -10.55 2.13 5.86
N TYR A 94 -11.74 2.59 5.46
CA TYR A 94 -11.98 3.96 4.99
C TYR A 94 -12.10 4.95 6.16
N ASN A 95 -11.28 6.00 6.16
CA ASN A 95 -11.38 7.10 7.13
C ASN A 95 -11.72 8.43 6.43
N PRO A 96 -13.00 8.83 6.39
CA PRO A 96 -13.42 10.03 5.67
C PRO A 96 -12.82 11.33 6.25
N LYS A 97 -12.38 11.33 7.52
CA LYS A 97 -11.82 12.52 8.18
C LYS A 97 -10.39 12.83 7.77
N LYS A 98 -9.65 11.86 7.22
CA LYS A 98 -8.25 12.01 6.80
C LYS A 98 -8.07 12.09 5.27
N GLY A 99 -9.17 12.12 4.50
CA GLY A 99 -9.15 12.44 3.07
C GLY A 99 -8.59 11.36 2.14
N TYR A 100 -8.37 10.13 2.62
CA TYR A 100 -7.88 9.02 1.78
C TYR A 100 -8.97 7.96 1.51
N SER A 101 -9.08 7.50 0.26
CA SER A 101 -9.95 6.38 -0.14
C SER A 101 -9.14 5.19 -0.60
N VAL A 102 -9.44 3.99 -0.09
CA VAL A 102 -8.74 2.74 -0.41
C VAL A 102 -9.24 2.20 -1.75
N THR A 103 -8.68 2.67 -2.87
CA THR A 103 -9.01 2.16 -4.22
C THR A 103 -7.76 1.97 -5.06
N GLY A 104 -7.21 0.75 -5.12
CA GLY A 104 -6.19 0.26 -6.08
C GLY A 104 -4.79 0.90 -6.04
N SER A 105 -4.68 2.20 -5.79
CA SER A 105 -3.47 2.98 -5.59
C SER A 105 -3.91 4.27 -4.89
N VAL A 106 -3.36 4.58 -3.72
CA VAL A 106 -3.72 5.82 -3.02
C VAL A 106 -2.52 6.74 -3.06
N THR A 107 -2.68 7.88 -3.73
CA THR A 107 -1.77 9.01 -3.60
C THR A 107 -2.24 9.83 -2.42
N LEU A 108 -1.43 9.89 -1.37
CA LEU A 108 -1.68 10.72 -0.21
C LEU A 108 -1.10 12.10 -0.53
N ILE A 109 -1.96 13.02 -0.96
CA ILE A 109 -1.65 14.44 -1.19
C ILE A 109 -2.36 15.27 -0.12
#